data_AF-A0A972E125-F1
#
_entry.id   AF-A0A972E125-F1
#
_cell.length_a   1.000
_cell.length_b   1.000
_cell.length_c   1.000
_cell.angle_alpha   90.00
_cell.angle_beta   90.00
_cell.angle_gamma   90.00
#
_symmetry.space_group_name_H-M   'P 1'
#
loop_
_entity.id
_entity.type
_entity.pdbx_description
1 polymer ?
#
loop_
_entity_poly.entity_id
_entity_poly.type
_entity_poly.pdbx_seq_one_letter_code
_entity_poly.pdbx_strand_id
1 'polypeptide(L)'
;EETPLGICTSSGTVGHSLSFGKADAVVALSEDTLLADAAATAIANRVRSKDDIEPAIETAQKIRGILGLAIIIGKHLGLWGQIRLSRDSNDKV
;
A
#
# COMPACT_ATOMS: atom_id res chain seq x y z
N GLU A 1 -12.22 -17.58 5.17
CA GLU A 1 -12.50 -16.14 5.28
C GLU A 1 -11.35 -15.51 6.05
N GLU A 2 -10.83 -14.37 5.61
CA GLU A 2 -9.81 -13.59 6.34
C GLU A 2 -10.50 -12.35 6.91
N THR A 3 -11.39 -12.54 7.88
CA THR A 3 -12.10 -11.46 8.56
C THR A 3 -11.97 -11.65 10.07
N PRO A 4 -11.82 -10.55 10.84
CA PRO A 4 -11.82 -9.14 10.43
C PRO A 4 -10.54 -8.71 9.66
N LEU A 5 -10.69 -7.80 8.69
CA LEU A 5 -9.60 -7.26 7.89
C LEU A 5 -9.81 -5.75 7.64
N GLY A 6 -8.89 -4.94 8.14
CA GLY A 6 -8.72 -3.55 7.82
C GLY A 6 -7.88 -3.37 6.55
N ILE A 7 -8.37 -2.53 5.63
CA ILE A 7 -7.68 -2.16 4.40
C ILE A 7 -7.67 -0.64 4.33
N CYS A 8 -6.49 -0.04 4.33
CA CYS A 8 -6.33 1.41 4.29
C CYS A 8 -5.37 1.81 3.18
N THR A 9 -5.65 2.95 2.56
CA THR A 9 -4.88 3.47 1.44
C THR A 9 -4.44 4.90 1.72
N SER A 10 -3.16 5.20 1.51
CA SER A 10 -2.63 6.56 1.47
C SER A 10 -2.26 6.91 0.03
N SER A 11 -2.78 8.02 -0.51
CA SER A 11 -2.51 8.48 -1.88
C SER A 11 -1.80 9.84 -1.88
N GLY A 12 -0.79 10.00 -2.74
CA GLY A 12 -0.05 11.25 -2.90
C GLY A 12 -0.32 12.00 -4.20
N THR A 13 -0.91 11.35 -5.20
CA THR A 13 -1.13 11.94 -6.54
C THR A 13 -2.59 11.87 -7.01
N VAL A 14 -3.45 11.14 -6.30
CA VAL A 14 -4.89 11.04 -6.58
C VAL A 14 -5.66 11.80 -5.49
N GLY A 15 -6.04 13.05 -5.78
CA GLY A 15 -6.81 13.95 -4.89
C GLY A 15 -5.98 15.07 -4.20
N HIS A 16 -6.64 16.14 -3.72
CA HIS A 16 -6.03 17.33 -3.07
C HIS A 16 -5.36 17.08 -1.69
N SER A 17 -5.11 15.83 -1.32
CA SER A 17 -4.52 15.49 -0.03
C SER A 17 -3.00 15.58 -0.10
N LEU A 18 -2.44 16.45 0.75
CA LEU A 18 -1.01 16.67 0.86
C LEU A 18 -0.33 15.42 1.47
N SER A 19 0.38 14.64 0.65
CA SER A 19 1.31 13.60 1.13
C SER A 19 2.74 14.08 0.87
N PHE A 20 3.65 13.81 1.81
CA PHE A 20 5.08 14.13 1.65
C PHE A 20 5.83 13.06 0.83
N GLY A 21 5.19 11.92 0.55
CA GLY A 21 5.67 10.89 -0.37
C GLY A 21 5.29 11.16 -1.82
N LYS A 22 6.02 10.57 -2.77
CA LYS A 22 5.67 10.59 -4.20
C LYS A 22 4.94 9.32 -4.65
N ALA A 23 4.62 8.41 -3.73
CA ALA A 23 3.79 7.26 -4.05
C ALA A 23 2.41 7.73 -4.54
N ASP A 24 1.93 7.10 -5.60
CA ASP A 24 0.57 7.35 -6.10
C ASP A 24 -0.44 6.78 -5.12
N ALA A 25 -0.18 5.57 -4.64
CA ALA A 25 -0.94 4.90 -3.60
C ALA A 25 -0.09 3.90 -2.82
N VAL A 26 -0.33 3.79 -1.53
CA VAL A 26 0.11 2.68 -0.68
C VAL A 26 -1.09 2.10 0.03
N VAL A 27 -1.31 0.80 -0.14
CA VAL A 27 -2.39 0.03 0.51
C VAL A 27 -1.77 -0.89 1.55
N ALA A 28 -2.29 -0.89 2.77
CA ALA A 28 -1.88 -1.79 3.84
C ALA A 28 -3.06 -2.64 4.34
N LEU A 29 -2.77 -3.90 4.65
CA LEU A 29 -3.73 -4.88 5.18
C LEU A 29 -3.33 -5.26 6.61
N SER A 30 -4.29 -5.30 7.53
CA SER A 30 -4.10 -5.68 8.93
C SER A 30 -5.43 -6.11 9.56
N GLU A 31 -5.42 -6.99 10.57
CA GLU A 31 -6.64 -7.28 11.37
C GLU A 31 -7.09 -6.05 12.20
N ASP A 32 -6.17 -5.12 12.48
CA ASP A 32 -6.43 -3.82 13.09
C ASP A 32 -6.42 -2.71 12.02
N THR A 33 -7.57 -2.06 11.81
CA THR A 33 -7.76 -0.96 10.85
C THR A 33 -6.93 0.28 11.20
N LEU A 34 -6.75 0.60 12.49
CA LEU A 34 -5.92 1.75 12.89
C LEU A 34 -4.46 1.50 12.55
N LEU A 35 -4.00 0.26 12.72
CA LEU A 35 -2.67 -0.15 12.31
C LEU A 35 -2.50 -0.11 10.78
N ALA A 36 -3.49 -0.56 10.01
CA ALA A 36 -3.47 -0.47 8.55
C ALA A 36 -3.32 0.99 8.09
N ASP A 37 -4.10 1.92 8.66
CA ASP A 37 -4.07 3.34 8.30
C ASP A 37 -2.72 4.01 8.63
N ALA A 38 -2.23 3.77 9.85
CA ALA A 38 -0.94 4.27 10.29
C ALA A 38 0.22 3.73 9.42
N ALA A 39 0.18 2.44 9.07
CA ALA A 39 1.20 1.83 8.22
C ALA A 39 1.13 2.36 6.78
N ALA A 40 -0.06 2.46 6.18
CA ALA A 40 -0.22 3.02 4.84
C ALA A 40 0.38 4.42 4.75
N THR A 41 0.09 5.28 5.73
CA THR A 41 0.65 6.64 5.82
C THR A 41 2.16 6.64 6.04
N ALA A 42 2.66 5.83 6.97
CA ALA A 42 4.09 5.78 7.29
C ALA A 42 4.95 5.25 6.14
N ILE A 43 4.45 4.26 5.40
CA ILE A 43 5.11 3.69 4.22
C ILE A 43 5.03 4.66 3.05
N ALA A 44 3.87 5.28 2.77
CA ALA A 44 3.74 6.26 1.68
C ALA A 44 4.78 7.39 1.78
N ASN A 45 5.00 7.92 2.99
CA ASN A 45 6.00 8.98 3.22
C ASN A 45 7.46 8.53 2.98
N ARG A 46 7.74 7.22 2.98
CA ARG A 46 9.07 6.65 2.70
C ARG A 46 9.31 6.44 1.21
N VAL A 47 8.26 6.32 0.40
CA VAL A 47 8.36 6.03 -1.03
C VAL A 47 8.43 7.34 -1.82
N ARG A 48 9.58 7.60 -2.44
CA ARG A 48 9.82 8.81 -3.25
C ARG A 48 10.17 8.49 -4.71
N SER A 49 10.60 7.25 -4.96
CA SER A 49 11.01 6.75 -6.26
C SER A 49 10.74 5.24 -6.34
N LYS A 50 10.87 4.67 -7.55
CA LYS A 50 10.74 3.22 -7.77
C LYS A 50 11.74 2.39 -6.95
N ASP A 51 12.89 2.97 -6.63
CA ASP A 51 13.97 2.28 -5.92
C ASP A 51 13.69 2.17 -4.41
N ASP A 52 12.68 2.90 -3.90
CA ASP A 52 12.25 2.84 -2.50
C ASP A 52 11.22 1.73 -2.23
N ILE A 53 10.69 1.08 -3.28
CA ILE A 53 9.63 0.06 -3.14
C ILE A 53 10.08 -1.11 -2.25
N GLU A 54 11.23 -1.69 -2.55
CA GLU A 54 11.75 -2.85 -1.82
C GLU A 54 12.11 -2.50 -0.36
N PRO A 55 12.88 -1.43 -0.07
CA PRO A 55 13.12 -0.97 1.30
C PRO A 55 11.84 -0.65 2.09
N ALA A 56 10.81 -0.12 1.41
CA ALA A 56 9.52 0.18 2.02
C ALA A 56 8.75 -1.10 2.39
N ILE A 57 8.76 -2.11 1.52
CA ILE A 57 8.21 -3.44 1.81
C ILE A 57 8.93 -4.09 2.99
N GLU A 58 10.28 -4.06 3.01
CA GLU A 58 11.07 -4.58 4.14
C GLU A 58 10.75 -3.86 5.45
N THR A 59 10.42 -2.57 5.39
CA THR A 59 9.97 -1.82 6.56
C THR A 59 8.62 -2.32 7.05
N ALA A 60 7.65 -2.52 6.14
CA ALA A 60 6.32 -3.02 6.49
C ALA A 60 6.37 -4.44 7.07
N GLN A 61 7.25 -5.30 6.56
CA GLN A 61 7.49 -6.66 7.07
C GLN A 61 7.90 -6.68 8.55
N LYS A 62 8.54 -5.60 9.04
CA LYS A 62 8.97 -5.48 10.44
C LYS A 62 7.83 -4.99 11.36
N ILE A 63 6.71 -4.53 10.79
CA ILE A 63 5.56 -4.07 11.55
C ILE A 63 4.66 -5.27 11.85
N ARG A 64 4.69 -5.74 13.09
CA ARG A 64 3.80 -6.81 13.55
C ARG A 64 2.34 -6.42 13.34
N GLY A 65 1.58 -7.29 12.68
CA GLY A 65 0.14 -7.10 12.40
C GLY A 65 -0.15 -6.64 10.97
N ILE A 66 0.86 -6.21 10.21
CA ILE A 66 0.68 -5.99 8.77
C ILE A 66 0.72 -7.34 8.05
N LEU A 67 -0.35 -7.61 7.31
CA LEU A 67 -0.59 -8.85 6.57
C LEU A 67 -0.21 -8.73 5.10
N GLY A 68 -0.22 -7.52 4.57
CA GLY A 68 0.11 -7.25 3.18
C GLY A 68 0.27 -5.77 2.89
N LEU A 69 0.95 -5.50 1.78
CA LEU A 69 1.26 -4.15 1.33
C LEU A 69 1.29 -4.09 -0.19
N ALA A 70 0.63 -3.08 -0.77
CA ALA A 70 0.77 -2.72 -2.16
C ALA A 70 1.29 -1.28 -2.26
N ILE A 71 2.27 -1.05 -3.13
CA ILE A 71 2.87 0.26 -3.38
C ILE A 71 2.80 0.53 -4.87
N ILE A 72 2.24 1.68 -5.26
CA ILE A 72 2.17 2.16 -6.64
C ILE A 72 2.94 3.47 -6.74
N ILE A 73 3.89 3.54 -7.68
CA ILE A 73 4.58 4.78 -8.03
C ILE A 73 4.92 4.81 -9.53
N GLY A 74 4.29 5.73 -10.25
CA GLY A 74 4.27 5.78 -11.71
C GLY A 74 3.78 4.47 -12.31
N LYS A 75 4.63 3.81 -13.09
CA LYS A 75 4.37 2.52 -13.74
C LYS A 75 4.83 1.30 -12.94
N HIS A 76 5.29 1.51 -11.70
CA HIS A 76 5.87 0.47 -10.87
C HIS A 76 4.91 0.05 -9.77
N LEU A 77 4.82 -1.25 -9.57
CA LEU A 77 4.00 -1.89 -8.57
C LEU A 77 4.88 -2.80 -7.70
N GLY A 78 4.82 -2.60 -6.38
CA GLY A 78 5.37 -3.51 -5.38
C GLY A 78 4.25 -4.17 -4.60
N LEU A 79 4.32 -5.49 -4.42
CA LEU A 79 3.35 -6.26 -3.66
C LEU A 79 4.07 -7.16 -2.66
N TRP A 80 3.48 -7.29 -1.48
CA TRP A 80 3.93 -8.23 -0.47
C TRP A 80 2.76 -8.73 0.38
N GLY A 81 2.88 -9.95 0.88
CA GLY A 81 1.93 -10.56 1.82
C GLY A 81 0.64 -11.04 1.16
N GLN A 82 -0.46 -10.96 1.90
CA GLN A 82 -1.77 -11.52 1.54
C GLN A 82 -2.54 -10.65 0.51
N ILE A 83 -1.87 -10.23 -0.57
CA ILE A 83 -2.51 -9.47 -1.65
C ILE A 83 -2.76 -10.37 -2.85
N ARG A 84 -4.03 -10.42 -3.28
CA ARG A 84 -4.44 -11.04 -4.55
C ARG A 84 -5.03 -9.98 -5.45
N LEU A 85 -4.45 -9.84 -6.63
CA LEU A 85 -5.01 -8.98 -7.68
C LEU A 85 -6.05 -9.77 -8.47
N SER A 86 -7.22 -9.17 -8.65
CA SER A 86 -8.19 -9.60 -9.64
C SER A 86 -8.15 -8.64 -10.83
N ARG A 87 -8.35 -9.19 -12.02
CA ARG A 87 -8.56 -8.38 -13.23
C ARG A 87 -10.02 -7.97 -13.27
N ASP A 88 -10.30 -6.72 -13.59
CA ASP A 88 -11.67 -6.31 -13.90
C ASP A 88 -12.11 -6.98 -15.22
N SER A 89 -13.26 -7.65 -15.20
CA SER A 89 -13.84 -8.33 -16.37
C SER A 89 -14.34 -7.38 -17.47
N ASN A 90 -14.26 -6.06 -17.24
CA ASN A 90 -14.65 -5.01 -18.20
C ASN A 90 -13.56 -4.59 -19.19
N ASP A 91 -12.44 -5.33 -19.30
CA ASP A 91 -11.45 -5.11 -20.35
C ASP A 91 -12.04 -5.43 -21.74
N LYS A 92 -12.72 -4.43 -22.33
CA LYS A 92 -12.86 -4.31 -23.78
C LYS A 92 -11.50 -3.93 -24.34
N VAL A 93 -10.71 -4.93 -24.72
CA VAL A 93 -9.60 -4.76 -25.67
C VAL A 93 -10.18 -4.62 -27.07
#